data_AF-A0A070A4Q7-F1
#
_entry.id   AF-A0A070A4Q7-F1
#
_cell.length_a   1.000
_cell.length_b   1.000
_cell.length_c   1.000
_cell.angle_alpha   90.00
_cell.angle_beta   90.00
_cell.angle_gamma   90.00
#
_symmetry.space_group_name_H-M   'P 1'
#
loop_
_entity.id
_entity.type
_entity.pdbx_description
1 polymer ?
#
loop_
_entity_poly.entity_id
_entity_poly.type
_entity_poly.pdbx_seq_one_letter_code
_entity_poly.pdbx_strand_id
1 'polypeptide(L)'
;MKEFALLPLLKKKKGFFLSILDLTQIEASLSPEELIPVLRQKKTLLSCIEKVDQQIKKIRDSFSSSLPQEIQEELTEIRSVIQRILEADKKNYSIRKNELGTYAKDRHL
;
A
#
# COMPACT_ATOMS: atom_id res chain seq x y z
N MET A 1 -10.68 -27.90 4.16
CA MET A 1 -9.54 -27.04 4.57
C MET A 1 -9.91 -25.58 4.34
N LYS A 2 -9.92 -24.72 5.36
CA LYS A 2 -10.22 -23.28 5.20
C LYS A 2 -9.04 -22.48 4.61
N GLU A 3 -7.88 -23.11 4.44
CA GLU A 3 -6.68 -22.53 3.82
C GLU A 3 -6.90 -22.15 2.35
N PHE A 4 -7.77 -22.86 1.63
CA PHE A 4 -8.18 -22.48 0.28
C PHE A 4 -8.93 -21.13 0.25
N ALA A 5 -9.53 -20.71 1.36
CA ALA A 5 -10.15 -19.38 1.48
C ALA A 5 -9.12 -18.27 1.75
N LEU A 6 -7.90 -18.60 2.19
CA LEU A 6 -6.85 -17.62 2.47
C LEU A 6 -6.26 -17.05 1.17
N LEU A 7 -5.99 -17.88 0.17
CA LEU A 7 -5.36 -17.42 -1.08
C LEU A 7 -6.18 -16.34 -1.82
N PRO A 8 -7.51 -16.47 -2.01
CA PRO A 8 -8.32 -15.40 -2.59
C PRO A 8 -8.29 -14.09 -1.78
N LEU A 9 -8.26 -14.18 -0.44
CA LEU A 9 -8.18 -13.02 0.43
C LEU A 9 -6.81 -12.32 0.29
N LEU A 10 -5.72 -13.08 0.22
CA LEU A 10 -4.38 -12.53 -0.01
C LEU A 10 -4.28 -11.87 -1.39
N LYS A 11 -4.76 -12.52 -2.46
CA LYS A 11 -4.80 -11.92 -3.81
C LYS A 11 -5.58 -10.61 -3.83
N LYS A 12 -6.73 -10.56 -3.14
CA LYS A 12 -7.51 -9.34 -2.98
C LYS A 12 -6.72 -8.26 -2.21
N LYS A 13 -6.04 -8.64 -1.13
CA LYS A 13 -5.17 -7.74 -0.36
C LYS A 13 -4.03 -7.18 -1.21
N LYS A 14 -3.37 -8.03 -2.00
CA LYS A 14 -2.32 -7.65 -2.97
C LYS A 14 -2.84 -6.62 -3.97
N GLY A 15 -4.02 -6.85 -4.54
CA GLY A 15 -4.67 -5.90 -5.46
C GLY A 15 -4.81 -4.50 -4.87
N PHE A 16 -5.25 -4.39 -3.61
CA PHE A 16 -5.33 -3.09 -2.93
C PHE A 16 -3.95 -2.45 -2.72
N PHE A 17 -2.93 -3.23 -2.35
CA PHE A 17 -1.57 -2.69 -2.24
C PHE A 17 -1.00 -2.24 -3.59
N LEU A 18 -1.26 -2.96 -4.68
CA LEU A 18 -0.84 -2.54 -6.02
C LEU A 18 -1.49 -1.21 -6.40
N SER A 19 -2.80 -1.04 -6.16
CA SER A 19 -3.46 0.26 -6.37
C SER A 19 -2.88 1.37 -5.50
N ILE A 20 -2.49 1.08 -4.25
CA ILE A 20 -1.80 2.06 -3.40
C ILE A 20 -0.43 2.41 -3.99
N LEU A 21 0.31 1.43 -4.52
CA LEU A 21 1.61 1.65 -5.15
C LEU A 21 1.48 2.56 -6.38
N ASP A 22 0.52 2.30 -7.27
CA ASP A 22 0.28 3.12 -8.46
C ASP A 22 -0.01 4.58 -8.07
N LEU A 23 -0.89 4.78 -7.08
CA LEU A 23 -1.19 6.10 -6.55
C LEU A 23 0.04 6.77 -5.95
N THR A 24 0.84 6.02 -5.18
CA THR A 24 2.05 6.54 -4.53
C THR A 24 3.09 6.96 -5.55
N GLN A 25 3.26 6.23 -6.65
CA GLN A 25 4.26 6.55 -7.67
C GLN A 25 4.00 7.88 -8.39
N ILE A 26 2.76 8.35 -8.43
CA ILE A 26 2.40 9.61 -9.10
C ILE A 26 2.34 10.81 -8.14
N GLU A 27 2.34 10.62 -6.82
CA GLU A 27 2.10 11.71 -5.85
C GLU A 27 3.08 12.88 -5.96
N ALA A 28 4.35 12.61 -6.30
CA ALA A 28 5.36 13.66 -6.42
C ALA A 28 5.10 14.62 -7.59
N SER A 29 4.39 14.19 -8.64
CA SER A 29 4.07 15.02 -9.80
C SER A 29 2.74 15.78 -9.68
N LEU A 30 1.96 15.52 -8.62
CA LEU A 30 0.64 16.12 -8.44
C LEU A 30 0.71 17.47 -7.75
N SER A 31 -0.08 18.43 -8.26
CA SER A 31 -0.39 19.66 -7.54
C SER A 31 -1.08 19.37 -6.19
N PRO A 32 -1.06 20.32 -5.23
CA PRO A 32 -1.76 20.16 -3.96
C PRO A 32 -3.25 19.78 -4.12
N GLU A 33 -3.95 20.37 -5.09
CA GLU A 33 -5.37 20.15 -5.35
C GLU A 33 -5.63 18.73 -5.88
N GLU A 34 -4.75 18.21 -6.74
CA GLU A 34 -4.81 16.85 -7.28
C GLU A 34 -4.37 15.79 -6.26
N LEU A 35 -3.52 16.15 -5.30
CA LEU A 35 -3.06 15.23 -4.26
C LEU A 35 -4.18 14.86 -3.28
N ILE A 36 -5.06 15.81 -2.93
CA ILE A 36 -6.16 15.58 -1.97
C ILE A 36 -7.03 14.37 -2.34
N PRO A 37 -7.59 14.25 -3.57
CA PRO A 37 -8.38 13.08 -3.93
C PRO A 37 -7.56 11.79 -3.92
N VAL A 38 -6.28 11.82 -4.32
CA VAL A 38 -5.38 10.65 -4.28
C VAL A 38 -5.16 10.16 -2.84
N LEU A 39 -4.92 11.05 -1.88
CA LEU A 39 -4.79 10.69 -0.47
C LEU A 39 -6.09 10.11 0.10
N ARG A 40 -7.25 10.63 -0.30
CA ARG A 40 -8.56 10.06 0.09
C ARG A 40 -8.76 8.66 -0.49
N GLN A 41 -8.34 8.42 -1.73
CA GLN A 41 -8.36 7.10 -2.35
C GLN A 41 -7.45 6.12 -1.61
N LYS A 42 -6.20 6.49 -1.31
CA LYS A 42 -5.27 5.68 -0.50
C LYS A 42 -5.88 5.32 0.87
N LYS A 43 -6.51 6.29 1.56
CA LYS A 43 -7.21 6.03 2.83
C LYS A 43 -8.35 5.01 2.68
N THR A 44 -9.13 5.10 1.61
CA THR A 44 -10.19 4.12 1.31
C THR A 44 -9.62 2.72 1.07
N LEU A 45 -8.53 2.62 0.30
CA LEU A 45 -7.85 1.35 0.01
C LEU A 45 -7.27 0.72 1.28
N LEU A 46 -6.68 1.51 2.18
CA LEU A 46 -6.21 1.04 3.49
C LEU A 46 -7.36 0.47 4.35
N SER A 47 -8.53 1.12 4.35
CA SER A 47 -9.72 0.58 5.02
C SER A 47 -10.20 -0.73 4.40
N CYS A 48 -10.12 -0.87 3.07
CA CYS A 48 -10.43 -2.14 2.39
C CYS A 48 -9.46 -3.26 2.79
N ILE A 49 -8.17 -2.94 2.93
CA ILE A 49 -7.15 -3.89 3.42
C ILE A 49 -7.49 -4.34 4.85
N GLU A 50 -7.85 -3.41 5.73
CA GLU A 50 -8.23 -3.73 7.11
C GLU A 50 -9.43 -4.68 7.18
N LYS A 51 -10.44 -4.49 6.30
CA LYS A 51 -11.58 -5.42 6.18
C LYS A 51 -11.16 -6.82 5.72
N VAL A 52 -10.14 -6.93 4.88
CA VAL A 52 -9.59 -8.23 4.47
C VAL A 52 -8.83 -8.87 5.63
N ASP A 53 -8.05 -8.09 6.38
CA ASP A 53 -7.34 -8.59 7.57
C ASP A 53 -8.28 -9.10 8.65
N GLN A 54 -9.42 -8.44 8.86
CA GLN A 54 -10.47 -8.94 9.73
C GLN A 54 -11.07 -10.28 9.25
N GLN A 55 -11.22 -10.48 7.94
CA GLN A 55 -11.68 -11.76 7.39
C GLN A 55 -10.66 -12.88 7.59
N ILE A 56 -9.38 -12.59 7.34
CA ILE A 56 -8.29 -13.55 7.58
C ILE A 56 -8.22 -13.93 9.06
N LYS A 57 -8.37 -12.96 9.97
CA LYS A 57 -8.36 -13.20 11.43
C LYS A 57 -9.43 -14.20 11.87
N LYS A 58 -10.61 -14.18 11.24
CA LYS A 58 -11.72 -15.11 11.55
C LYS A 58 -11.44 -16.58 11.19
N ILE A 59 -10.51 -16.83 10.27
CA ILE A 59 -10.18 -18.18 9.80
C ILE A 59 -8.79 -18.65 10.27
N ARG A 60 -8.04 -17.78 10.96
CA ARG A 60 -6.65 -18.02 11.36
C ARG A 60 -6.46 -19.28 12.20
N ASP A 61 -7.38 -19.54 13.13
CA ASP A 61 -7.27 -20.68 14.05
C ASP A 61 -7.51 -22.03 13.34
N SER A 62 -7.87 -22.01 12.04
CA SER A 62 -8.04 -23.19 11.20
C SER A 62 -6.86 -23.44 10.26
N PHE A 63 -5.76 -22.70 10.39
CA PHE A 63 -4.55 -22.89 9.58
C PHE A 63 -3.67 -23.99 10.18
N SER A 64 -3.12 -24.83 9.31
CA SER A 64 -2.07 -25.77 9.69
C SER A 64 -0.78 -25.04 10.05
N SER A 65 0.15 -25.75 10.70
CA SER A 65 1.47 -25.22 11.04
C SER A 65 2.32 -24.85 9.81
N SER A 66 2.05 -25.47 8.66
CA SER A 66 2.76 -25.23 7.40
C SER A 66 1.80 -24.77 6.30
N LEU A 67 1.90 -23.50 5.90
CA LEU A 67 1.08 -22.97 4.81
C LEU A 67 1.52 -23.58 3.45
N PRO A 68 0.57 -23.85 2.53
CA PRO A 68 0.88 -24.22 1.15
C PRO A 68 1.83 -23.24 0.46
N GLN A 69 2.67 -23.73 -0.46
CA GLN A 69 3.68 -22.93 -1.17
C GLN A 69 3.08 -21.70 -1.86
N GLU A 70 1.96 -21.85 -2.57
CA GLU A 70 1.27 -20.73 -3.25
C GLU A 70 0.90 -19.59 -2.29
N ILE A 71 0.56 -19.90 -1.05
CA ILE A 71 0.24 -18.89 -0.02
C ILE A 71 1.52 -18.17 0.43
N GLN A 72 2.63 -18.91 0.57
CA GLN A 72 3.92 -18.33 0.94
C GLN A 72 4.46 -17.40 -0.16
N GLU A 73 4.31 -17.80 -1.43
CA GLU A 73 4.67 -16.98 -2.59
C GLU A 73 3.84 -15.69 -2.62
N GLU A 74 2.51 -15.79 -2.47
CA GLU A 74 1.62 -14.63 -2.44
C GLU A 74 1.95 -13.67 -1.29
N LEU A 75 2.29 -14.19 -0.10
CA LEU A 75 2.75 -13.37 1.04
C LEU A 75 4.07 -12.66 0.76
N THR A 76 4.99 -13.32 0.05
CA THR A 76 6.29 -12.76 -0.35
C THR A 76 6.10 -11.64 -1.36
N GLU A 77 5.22 -11.83 -2.34
CA GLU A 77 4.86 -10.78 -3.30
C GLU A 77 4.22 -9.58 -2.61
N ILE A 78 3.26 -9.79 -1.71
CA ILE A 78 2.65 -8.69 -0.93
C ILE A 78 3.72 -7.91 -0.17
N ARG A 79 4.68 -8.59 0.47
CA ARG A 79 5.78 -7.93 1.18
C ARG A 79 6.64 -7.09 0.24
N SER A 80 6.94 -7.60 -0.96
CA SER A 80 7.67 -6.86 -1.99
C SER A 80 6.92 -5.60 -2.43
N VAL A 81 5.61 -5.68 -2.65
CA VAL A 81 4.79 -4.52 -2.99
C VAL A 81 4.79 -3.48 -1.86
N ILE A 82 4.64 -3.90 -0.60
CA ILE A 82 4.71 -2.99 0.56
C ILE A 82 6.05 -2.26 0.62
N GLN A 83 7.16 -2.98 0.41
CA GLN A 83 8.49 -2.39 0.41
C GLN A 83 8.62 -1.30 -0.66
N ARG A 84 8.12 -1.56 -1.88
CA ARG A 84 8.11 -0.59 -2.99
C ARG A 84 7.26 0.64 -2.68
N ILE A 85 6.13 0.48 -1.98
CA ILE A 85 5.31 1.62 -1.51
C ILE A 85 6.13 2.49 -0.56
N LEU A 86 6.77 1.90 0.44
CA LEU A 86 7.56 2.63 1.44
C LEU A 86 8.74 3.39 0.80
N GLU A 87 9.39 2.78 -0.18
CA GLU A 87 10.46 3.41 -0.95
C GLU A 87 9.96 4.60 -1.78
N ALA A 88 8.80 4.44 -2.43
CA ALA A 88 8.15 5.51 -3.20
C ALA A 88 7.70 6.65 -2.28
N ASP A 89 7.05 6.37 -1.14
CA ASP A 89 6.66 7.38 -0.14
C ASP A 89 7.89 8.17 0.36
N LYS A 90 9.01 7.49 0.65
CA LYS A 90 10.27 8.15 1.05
C LYS A 90 10.79 9.10 -0.04
N LYS A 91 10.70 8.69 -1.31
CA LYS A 91 11.08 9.51 -2.46
C LYS A 91 10.17 10.74 -2.58
N ASN A 92 8.85 10.55 -2.51
CA ASN A 92 7.85 11.62 -2.60
C ASN A 92 8.06 12.67 -1.50
N TYR A 93 8.28 12.22 -0.26
CA TYR A 93 8.59 13.10 0.86
C TYR A 93 9.85 13.93 0.60
N SER A 94 10.91 13.29 0.09
CA SER A 94 12.18 13.96 -0.20
C SER A 94 12.03 15.03 -1.30
N ILE A 95 11.26 14.74 -2.35
CA ILE A 95 10.97 15.69 -3.45
C ILE A 95 10.20 16.90 -2.90
N ARG A 96 9.08 16.67 -2.21
CA ARG A 96 8.24 17.76 -1.68
C ARG A 96 8.94 18.58 -0.61
N LYS A 97 9.79 17.96 0.23
CA LYS A 97 10.62 18.68 1.20
C LYS A 97 11.59 19.63 0.49
N ASN A 98 12.21 19.18 -0.59
CA ASN A 98 13.10 20.02 -1.37
C ASN A 98 12.34 21.18 -2.02
N GLU A 99 11.20 20.91 -2.67
CA GLU A 99 10.34 21.96 -3.26
C GLU A 99 9.98 23.05 -2.24
N LEU A 100 9.49 22.67 -1.06
CA LEU A 100 9.15 23.61 0.02
C LEU A 100 10.38 24.39 0.51
N GLY A 101 11.55 23.74 0.56
CA GLY A 101 12.82 24.38 0.91
C GLY A 101 13.33 25.35 -0.15
N THR A 102 13.06 25.11 -1.43
CA THR A 102 13.41 26.01 -2.54
C THR A 102 12.47 27.21 -2.58
N TYR A 103 11.15 26.99 -2.45
CA TYR A 103 10.15 28.07 -2.38
C TYR A 103 10.36 29.02 -1.19
N ALA A 104 10.91 28.54 -0.07
CA ALA A 104 11.23 29.40 1.08
C ALA A 104 12.43 30.33 0.81
N LYS A 105 13.35 29.95 -0.09
CA LYS A 105 14.50 30.78 -0.48
C LYS A 105 14.12 31.84 -1.51
N ASP A 106 13.20 31.54 -2.41
CA ASP A 106 12.77 32.46 -3.48
C ASP A 106 11.78 33.54 -3.01
N ARG A 107 11.24 33.46 -1.77
CA ARG A 107 10.42 34.52 -1.17
C ARG A 107 11.22 35.69 -0.58
N HIS A 108 12.55 35.63 -0.65
CA HIS A 108 13.44 36.68 -0.14
C HIS A 108 14.07 37.56 -1.24
N LEU A 109 13.44 37.62 -2.43
CA LEU A 109 13.83 38.52 -3.52
C LEU A 109 12.71 39.54 -3.81
#